data_AF-A0A3C0CUL1-F1
#
_entry.id   AF-A0A3C0CUL1-F1
#
_cell.length_a   1.000
_cell.length_b   1.000
_cell.length_c   1.000
_cell.angle_alpha   90.00
_cell.angle_beta   90.00
_cell.angle_gamma   90.00
#
_symmetry.space_group_name_H-M   'P 1'
#
loop_
_entity.id
_entity.type
_entity.pdbx_description
1 polymer ?
#
loop_
_entity_poly.entity_id
_entity_poly.type
_entity_poly.pdbx_seq_one_letter_code
_entity_poly.pdbx_strand_id
1 'polypeptide(L)' 'AASYQLLRERIVEVLSELSPRERDVLRMRFGLDDGYPRTLEEVGRHFQVTRERIRQIEAKAIKKLRHAKRKKKLEEYLT' A
#
# COMPACT_ATOMS: atom_id res chain seq x y z
N ALA A 1 1.85 11.19 -16.93
CA ALA A 1 2.45 11.22 -15.58
C ALA A 1 1.44 11.36 -14.43
N ALA A 2 0.18 11.78 -14.65
CA ALA A 2 -0.83 11.96 -13.60
C ALA A 2 -1.23 10.70 -12.81
N SER A 3 -1.05 9.48 -13.35
CA SER A 3 -1.48 8.26 -12.63
C SER A 3 -0.57 7.88 -11.46
N TYR A 4 0.72 8.24 -11.49
CA TYR A 4 1.68 7.86 -10.45
C TYR A 4 1.52 8.70 -9.18
N GLN A 5 1.26 10.00 -9.33
CA GLN A 5 0.99 10.90 -8.18
C GLN A 5 -0.32 10.54 -7.49
N LEU A 6 -1.40 10.31 -8.26
CA LEU A 6 -2.69 9.89 -7.71
C LEU A 6 -2.61 8.51 -7.02
N LEU A 7 -1.78 7.61 -7.55
CA LEU A 7 -1.52 6.32 -6.92
C LEU A 7 -0.76 6.49 -5.60
N ARG A 8 0.25 7.36 -5.58
CA ARG A 8 1.07 7.65 -4.39
C ARG A 8 0.22 8.23 -3.26
N GLU A 9 -0.63 9.21 -3.53
CA GLU A 9 -1.52 9.82 -2.53
C GLU A 9 -2.45 8.79 -1.89
N ARG A 10 -3.08 7.94 -2.70
CA ARG A 10 -3.96 6.88 -2.19
C ARG A 10 -3.21 5.81 -1.40
N ILE A 11 -1.98 5.50 -1.80
CA ILE A 11 -1.13 4.59 -1.03
C ILE A 11 -0.80 5.23 0.32
N VAL A 12 -0.43 6.51 0.38
CA VAL A 12 -0.13 7.22 1.64
C VAL A 12 -1.31 7.19 2.62
N GLU A 13 -2.54 7.42 2.15
CA GLU A 13 -3.75 7.27 2.98
C GLU A 13 -3.86 5.86 3.57
N VAL A 14 -3.71 4.82 2.75
CA VAL A 14 -3.81 3.42 3.22
C VAL A 14 -2.66 3.04 4.16
N LEU A 15 -1.45 3.52 3.87
CA LEU A 15 -0.27 3.33 4.69
C LEU A 15 -0.47 3.88 6.11
N SER A 16 -1.23 4.96 6.26
CA SER A 16 -1.57 5.55 7.57
C SER A 16 -2.37 4.59 8.46
N GLU A 17 -3.21 3.74 7.86
CA GLU A 17 -4.04 2.76 8.57
C GLU A 17 -3.36 1.40 8.80
N LEU A 18 -2.16 1.21 8.27
CA LEU A 18 -1.39 -0.02 8.42
C LEU A 18 -0.40 0.09 9.58
N SER A 19 -0.06 -1.07 10.15
CA SER A 19 1.00 -1.12 11.17
C SER A 19 2.32 -0.62 10.59
N PRO A 20 3.24 -0.06 11.41
CA PRO A 20 4.52 0.46 10.92
C PRO A 20 5.28 -0.53 10.04
N ARG A 21 5.30 -1.81 10.44
CA ARG A 21 5.97 -2.88 9.69
C ARG A 21 5.30 -3.19 8.35
N GLU A 22 3.97 -3.22 8.29
CA GLU A 22 3.22 -3.40 7.03
C GLU A 22 3.41 -2.20 6.08
N ARG A 23 3.52 -1.00 6.65
CA ARG A 23 3.78 0.24 5.92
C ARG A 23 5.14 0.20 5.24
N ASP A 24 6.18 -0.17 5.97
CA ASP A 24 7.54 -0.22 5.43
C ASP A 24 7.72 -1.32 4.38
N VAL A 25 7.03 -2.46 4.55
CA VAL A 25 6.94 -3.51 3.52
C VAL A 25 6.38 -2.95 2.21
N LEU A 26 5.28 -2.17 2.27
CA LEU A 26 4.67 -1.62 1.07
C LEU A 26 5.48 -0.47 0.48
N ARG A 27 6.12 0.36 1.31
CA ARG A 27 7.05 1.41 0.84
C ARG A 27 8.19 0.81 0.03
N MET A 28 8.82 -0.24 0.54
CA MET A 28 9.87 -0.96 -0.19
C MET A 28 9.33 -1.66 -1.44
N ARG A 29 8.14 -2.27 -1.37
CA ARG A 29 7.50 -2.94 -2.51
C ARG A 29 7.24 -2.00 -3.69
N PHE A 30 6.77 -0.79 -3.41
CA PHE A 30 6.42 0.20 -4.43
C PHE A 30 7.52 1.22 -4.69
N GLY A 31 8.69 1.11 -4.05
CA GLY A 31 9.80 2.05 -4.21
C GLY A 31 9.40 3.47 -3.78
N LEU A 32 8.62 3.62 -2.72
CA LEU A 32 8.14 4.94 -2.27
C LEU A 32 9.22 5.80 -1.64
N ASP A 33 10.30 5.15 -1.17
CA ASP A 33 11.44 5.78 -0.51
C ASP A 33 12.61 5.99 -1.49
N ASP A 34 12.97 4.97 -2.29
CA ASP A 34 14.13 4.98 -3.19
C ASP A 34 13.76 5.09 -4.69
N GLY A 35 12.48 5.06 -5.04
CA GLY A 35 11.99 5.07 -6.43
C GLY A 35 12.06 3.71 -7.14
N TYR A 36 12.55 2.67 -6.48
CA TYR A 36 12.78 1.36 -7.08
C TYR A 36 11.85 0.30 -6.49
N PRO A 37 10.81 -0.15 -7.22
CA PRO A 37 9.92 -1.19 -6.72
C PRO A 37 10.67 -2.53 -6.61
N ARG A 38 10.60 -3.15 -5.43
CA ARG A 38 11.23 -4.46 -5.13
C ARG A 38 10.23 -5.59 -5.30
N THR A 39 10.67 -6.77 -5.72
CA THR A 39 9.80 -7.96 -5.82
C THR A 39 9.35 -8.47 -4.45
N LEU A 40 8.29 -9.29 -4.42
CA LEU A 40 7.81 -9.93 -3.18
C LEU A 40 8.91 -10.75 -2.49
N GLU A 41 9.83 -11.30 -3.27
CA GLU A 41 10.91 -12.16 -2.79
C GLU A 41 12.05 -11.33 -2.17
N GLU A 42 12.44 -10.23 -2.82
CA GLU A 42 13.42 -9.28 -2.26
C GLU A 42 12.91 -8.64 -0.97
N VAL A 43 11.66 -8.19 -0.95
CA VAL A 43 11.03 -7.62 0.25
C VAL A 43 10.91 -8.69 1.34
N GLY A 44 10.51 -9.92 0.98
CA GLY A 44 10.45 -11.04 1.92
C GLY A 44 11.80 -11.33 2.58
N ARG A 45 12.88 -11.36 1.80
CA ARG A 45 14.25 -11.53 2.31
C ARG A 45 14.66 -10.39 3.24
N HIS A 46 14.37 -9.14 2.86
CA HIS A 46 14.72 -7.96 3.67
C HIS A 46 13.99 -7.93 5.03
N PHE A 47 12.70 -8.25 5.04
CA PHE A 47 11.88 -8.22 6.25
C PHE A 47 11.88 -9.55 7.04
N GLN A 48 12.65 -10.55 6.59
CA GLN A 48 12.72 -11.90 7.13
C GLN A 48 11.34 -12.56 7.24
N VAL A 49 10.54 -12.42 6.19
CA VAL A 49 9.19 -12.99 6.10
C VAL A 49 9.02 -13.77 4.81
N THR A 50 8.06 -14.70 4.81
CA THR A 50 7.77 -15.47 3.61
C THR A 50 7.17 -14.60 2.51
N ARG A 51 7.38 -14.99 1.26
CA ARG A 51 6.74 -14.36 0.09
C ARG A 51 5.22 -14.27 0.25
N GLU A 52 4.61 -15.31 0.80
CA GLU A 52 3.16 -15.35 1.05
C GLU A 52 2.72 -14.29 2.06
N ARG A 53 3.54 -14.02 3.08
CA ARG A 53 3.25 -12.96 4.04
C ARG A 53 3.21 -11.59 3.36
N ILE A 54 4.14 -11.29 2.45
CA ILE A 54 4.12 -10.03 1.68
C ILE A 54 2.87 -9.95 0.81
N ARG A 55 2.49 -11.04 0.13
CA ARG A 55 1.27 -11.13 -0.68
C ARG A 55 0.01 -10.85 0.17
N GLN A 56 -0.08 -11.39 1.38
CA GLN A 56 -1.19 -11.14 2.28
C GLN A 56 -1.28 -9.67 2.69
N ILE A 57 -0.15 -9.03 3.00
CA ILE A 57 -0.09 -7.60 3.34
C ILE A 57 -0.57 -6.75 2.16
N GLU A 58 -0.14 -7.07 0.94
CA GLU A 58 -0.59 -6.40 -0.28
C GLU A 58 -2.10 -6.55 -0.50
N ALA A 59 -2.64 -7.77 -0.37
CA ALA A 59 -4.08 -8.02 -0.48
C ALA A 59 -4.89 -7.25 0.58
N LYS A 60 -4.38 -7.18 1.81
CA LYS A 60 -4.98 -6.42 2.91
C LYS A 60 -4.99 -4.92 2.60
N ALA A 61 -3.88 -4.38 2.09
CA ALA A 61 -3.77 -2.98 1.70
C ALA A 61 -4.73 -2.63 0.54
N ILE A 62 -4.81 -3.47 -0.49
CA ILE A 62 -5.75 -3.28 -1.61
C ILE A 62 -7.20 -3.31 -1.12
N LYS A 63 -7.54 -4.23 -0.21
CA LYS A 63 -8.87 -4.28 0.41
C LYS A 63 -9.19 -2.97 1.12
N LYS A 64 -8.28 -2.45 1.93
CA LYS A 64 -8.43 -1.15 2.60
C LYS A 64 -8.57 0.01 1.61
N LEU A 65 -7.75 0.05 0.56
CA LEU A 65 -7.81 1.08 -0.49
C LEU A 65 -9.19 1.14 -1.18
N ARG A 66 -9.80 -0.03 -1.43
CA ARG A 66 -11.17 -0.11 -1.97
C ARG A 66 -12.22 0.41 -0.99
N HIS A 67 -12.06 0.14 0.31
CA HIS A 67 -12.97 0.63 1.34
C HIS A 67 -12.85 2.14 1.56
N ALA A 68 -11.62 2.68 1.61
CA ALA A 68 -11.39 4.13 1.71
C ALA A 68 -12.03 4.89 0.53
N LYS A 69 -11.87 4.39 -0.70
CA LYS A 69 -12.52 4.97 -1.89
C LYS A 69 -14.06 4.93 -1.81
N ARG A 70 -14.63 3.85 -1.27
CA ARG A 70 -16.10 3.74 -1.05
C ARG A 70 -16.58 4.73 0.00
N LYS A 71 -15.85 4.89 1.11
CA LYS A 71 -16.17 5.85 2.17
C LYS A 71 -16.18 7.28 1.65
N LYS A 72 -15.11 7.69 0.94
CA LYS A 72 -15.01 9.04 0.35
C LYS A 72 -16.16 9.34 -0.63
N LYS A 73 -16.51 8.36 -1.48
CA LYS A 73 -17.65 8.50 -2.39
C LYS A 73 -18.97 8.64 -1.64
N LEU A 74 -19.15 7.95 -0.51
CA LEU A 74 -20.37 8.05 0.29
C LEU A 74 -20.51 9.41 0.99
N GLU A 75 -19.42 9.96 1.54
CA GLU A 75 -19.42 11.30 2.15
C GLU A 75 -19.72 12.41 1.12
N GLU A 76 -19.26 12.27 -0.12
CA GLU A 76 -19.60 13.16 -1.23
C GLU A 76 -21.08 13.13 -1.63
N TYR A 77 -21.82 12.04 -1.33
CA TYR A 77 -23.27 11.95 -1.55
C TYR A 77 -24.11 12.47 -0.38
N LEU A 78 -23.51 12.64 0.80
CA LEU A 78 -24.20 13.06 2.03
C LEU A 78 -23.99 14.56 2.35
N THR A 79 -23.30 15.28 1.45
CA THR A 79 -23.07 16.74 1.52
C THR A 79 -23.85 17.40 0.40
#